data_AF-A0A7K4B2M6-F1
#
_entry.id   AF-A0A7K4B2M6-F1
#
_cell.length_a   1.000
_cell.length_b   1.000
_cell.length_c   1.000
_cell.angle_alpha   90.00
_cell.angle_beta   90.00
_cell.angle_gamma   90.00
#
_symmetry.space_group_name_H-M   'P 1'
#
loop_
_entity.id
_entity.type
_entity.pdbx_description
1 polymer ?
#
loop_
_entity_poly.entity_id
_entity_poly.type
_entity_poly.pdbx_seq_one_letter_code
_entity_poly.pdbx_strand_id
1 'polypeptide(L)'
;MEIPIPSQDEVIRSAWMLEHDQILSDLDSWPPDYEQITNALQTYLQSRRIACTCKKESRKNILTINHSSKRCYIIINTNRNHSTIGAGFTKGIQFLQNNPGSSCLYLTDPRCIITKPKWIQTNQKREAFLAAGGQIMQPSEGEIARFYALYSLFCKITEGDIQIETKQGIRPITHDELSAYVGNKEAFPSLIPVIPAEFPGKVSTEIPLEERHEKDDPKKRELSDGAVHTAVCNILYSRPMHIMRADILVQSLQDNGISMTYDELIIWCGKHPAAYKILPNQQGSSIIATGKGPICSDSS
;
A
#
# COMPACT_ATOMS: atom_id res chain seq x y z
N MET A 1 -28.00 23.92 23.19
CA MET A 1 -27.17 24.18 22.00
C MET A 1 -26.64 22.81 21.60
N GLU A 2 -27.24 22.16 20.60
CA GLU A 2 -26.78 20.83 20.16
C GLU A 2 -25.50 21.03 19.34
N ILE A 3 -24.41 20.37 19.76
CA ILE A 3 -23.16 20.36 19.00
C ILE A 3 -23.40 19.45 17.79
N PRO A 4 -23.27 19.93 16.55
CA PRO A 4 -23.48 19.10 15.38
C PRO A 4 -22.44 17.97 15.35
N ILE A 5 -22.92 16.73 15.12
CA ILE A 5 -22.06 15.56 14.96
C ILE A 5 -21.23 15.76 13.67
N PRO A 6 -19.89 15.69 13.75
CA PRO A 6 -19.04 15.91 12.58
C PRO A 6 -19.29 14.84 11.52
N SER A 7 -19.26 15.26 10.26
CA SER A 7 -19.34 14.35 9.12
C SER A 7 -18.09 13.45 9.02
N GLN A 8 -18.22 12.35 8.29
CA GLN A 8 -17.12 11.41 8.02
C GLN A 8 -15.92 12.12 7.39
N ASP A 9 -16.17 12.98 6.39
CA ASP A 9 -15.13 13.75 5.72
C ASP A 9 -14.43 14.73 6.68
N GLU A 10 -15.16 15.34 7.62
CA GLU A 10 -14.56 16.23 8.62
C GLU A 10 -13.68 15.47 9.61
N VAL A 11 -14.11 14.29 10.06
CA VAL A 11 -13.30 13.41 10.93
C VAL A 11 -12.03 12.96 10.21
N ILE A 12 -12.16 12.45 8.98
CA ILE A 12 -11.02 11.98 8.17
C ILE A 12 -10.07 13.13 7.85
N ARG A 13 -10.59 14.30 7.45
CA ARG A 13 -9.78 15.50 7.21
C ARG A 13 -9.01 15.92 8.44
N SER A 14 -9.68 16.00 9.59
CA SER A 14 -9.07 16.45 10.84
C SER A 14 -7.99 15.47 11.29
N ALA A 15 -8.25 14.16 11.20
CA ALA A 15 -7.27 13.13 11.50
C ALA A 15 -6.06 13.23 10.55
N TRP A 16 -6.29 13.38 9.24
CA TRP A 16 -5.20 13.53 8.27
C TRP A 16 -4.33 14.77 8.52
N MET A 17 -4.95 15.92 8.82
CA MET A 17 -4.22 17.15 9.14
C MET A 17 -3.42 17.00 10.44
N LEU A 18 -3.98 16.34 11.46
CA LEU A 18 -3.27 16.05 12.70
C LEU A 18 -2.06 15.14 12.46
N GLU A 19 -2.21 14.07 11.67
CA GLU A 19 -1.08 13.21 11.29
C GLU A 19 -0.02 14.00 10.55
N HIS A 20 -0.43 14.83 9.58
CA HIS A 20 0.48 15.67 8.81
C HIS A 20 1.28 16.61 9.72
N ASP A 21 0.60 17.34 10.61
CA ASP A 21 1.25 18.34 11.47
C ASP A 21 2.18 17.66 12.49
N GLN A 22 1.76 16.52 13.05
CA GLN A 22 2.59 15.74 13.97
C GLN A 22 3.85 15.22 13.28
N ILE A 23 3.71 14.63 12.07
CA ILE A 23 4.83 14.12 11.29
C ILE A 23 5.75 15.25 10.85
N LEU A 24 5.20 16.39 10.42
CA LEU A 24 5.99 17.53 10.00
C LEU A 24 6.78 18.12 11.18
N SER A 25 6.18 18.16 12.37
CA SER A 25 6.84 18.66 13.58
C SER A 25 8.01 17.78 14.06
N ASP A 26 7.97 16.48 13.74
CA ASP A 26 8.99 15.50 14.10
C ASP A 26 9.26 14.52 12.95
N LEU A 27 9.76 15.06 11.84
CA LEU A 27 10.00 14.29 10.63
C LEU A 27 11.13 13.26 10.82
N ASP A 28 12.03 13.47 11.79
CA ASP A 28 13.14 12.57 12.10
C ASP A 28 12.67 11.22 12.66
N SER A 29 11.56 11.21 13.40
CA SER A 29 10.87 9.99 13.83
C SER A 29 10.24 9.20 12.67
N TRP A 30 10.16 9.81 11.47
CA TRP A 30 9.67 9.20 10.23
C TRP A 30 10.80 9.11 9.20
N PRO A 31 11.75 8.15 9.35
CA PRO A 31 12.90 8.07 8.46
C PRO A 31 12.47 7.76 7.01
N PRO A 32 13.28 8.15 6.00
CA PRO A 32 12.95 7.92 4.60
C PRO A 32 12.64 6.46 4.26
N ASP A 33 11.37 6.15 4.00
CA ASP A 33 10.89 4.79 3.80
C ASP A 33 10.12 4.65 2.48
N TYR A 34 10.72 3.94 1.53
CA TYR A 34 10.12 3.75 0.22
C TYR A 34 8.86 2.87 0.26
N GLU A 35 8.68 1.99 1.26
CA GLU A 35 7.49 1.16 1.40
C GLU A 35 6.31 1.98 1.89
N GLN A 36 6.52 2.86 2.86
CA GLN A 36 5.48 3.77 3.36
C GLN A 36 5.01 4.73 2.26
N ILE A 37 5.95 5.32 1.51
CA ILE A 37 5.63 6.17 0.35
C ILE A 37 4.88 5.36 -0.73
N THR A 38 5.28 4.10 -0.95
CA THR A 38 4.60 3.21 -1.91
C THR A 38 3.15 2.95 -1.49
N ASN A 39 2.92 2.59 -0.23
CA ASN A 39 1.58 2.32 0.30
C ASN A 39 0.70 3.56 0.22
N ALA A 40 1.21 4.73 0.63
CA ALA A 40 0.48 6.00 0.50
C ALA A 40 0.07 6.27 -0.95
N LEU A 41 0.98 6.04 -1.91
CA LEU A 41 0.67 6.21 -3.33
C LEU A 41 -0.33 5.19 -3.86
N GLN A 42 -0.25 3.92 -3.45
CA GLN A 42 -1.24 2.93 -3.84
C GLN A 42 -2.63 3.31 -3.31
N THR A 43 -2.74 3.69 -2.03
CA THR A 43 -3.99 4.19 -1.45
C THR A 43 -4.53 5.38 -2.24
N TYR A 44 -3.69 6.37 -2.53
CA TYR A 44 -4.07 7.55 -3.29
C TYR A 44 -4.55 7.22 -4.71
N LEU A 45 -3.80 6.39 -5.45
CA LEU A 45 -4.14 6.01 -6.83
C LEU A 45 -5.42 5.18 -6.88
N GLN A 46 -5.57 4.19 -6.00
CA GLN A 46 -6.75 3.35 -5.91
C GLN A 46 -8.01 4.16 -5.55
N SER A 47 -7.90 5.08 -4.59
CA SER A 47 -8.98 6.01 -4.22
C SER A 47 -9.44 6.87 -5.40
N ARG A 48 -8.53 7.19 -6.32
CA ARG A 48 -8.80 7.92 -7.56
C ARG A 48 -9.16 7.02 -8.74
N ARG A 49 -9.39 5.72 -8.51
CA ARG A 49 -9.71 4.71 -9.52
C ARG A 49 -8.64 4.58 -10.62
N ILE A 50 -7.38 4.81 -10.26
CA ILE A 50 -6.23 4.64 -11.15
C ILE A 50 -5.63 3.26 -10.88
N ALA A 51 -5.77 2.35 -11.84
CA ALA A 51 -5.20 1.01 -11.76
C ALA A 51 -3.67 1.07 -11.77
N CYS A 52 -3.04 0.45 -10.78
CA CYS A 52 -1.59 0.34 -10.71
C CYS A 52 -1.15 -1.03 -10.19
N THR A 53 0.02 -1.47 -10.64
CA THR A 53 0.70 -2.67 -10.13
C THR A 53 2.01 -2.27 -9.48
N CYS A 54 2.35 -2.86 -8.34
CA CYS A 54 3.61 -2.62 -7.66
C CYS A 54 4.58 -3.78 -7.87
N LYS A 55 5.75 -3.49 -8.43
CA LYS A 55 6.88 -4.41 -8.41
C LYS A 55 7.80 -4.05 -7.26
N LYS A 56 7.85 -4.91 -6.25
CA LYS A 56 8.80 -4.81 -5.14
C LYS A 56 10.18 -5.27 -5.60
N GLU A 57 11.21 -4.47 -5.34
CA GLU A 57 12.59 -4.82 -5.59
C GLU A 57 13.45 -4.55 -4.36
N SER A 58 14.65 -5.13 -4.32
CA SER A 58 15.60 -4.79 -3.26
C SER A 58 15.89 -3.29 -3.29
N ARG A 59 15.50 -2.58 -2.22
CA ARG A 59 15.80 -1.16 -1.94
C ARG A 59 15.03 -0.12 -2.77
N LYS A 60 14.01 -0.51 -3.53
CA LYS A 60 13.10 0.39 -4.26
C LYS A 60 11.84 -0.33 -4.67
N ASN A 61 10.77 0.42 -4.88
CA ASN A 61 9.55 -0.10 -5.50
C ASN A 61 9.30 0.62 -6.83
N ILE A 62 8.63 -0.08 -7.74
CA ILE A 62 8.22 0.49 -9.03
C ILE A 62 6.71 0.31 -9.15
N LEU A 63 5.98 1.42 -9.11
CA LEU A 63 4.57 1.44 -9.47
C LEU A 63 4.44 1.60 -10.98
N THR A 64 3.65 0.73 -11.59
CA THR A 64 3.28 0.82 -12.99
C THR A 64 1.80 1.16 -13.08
N ILE A 65 1.49 2.30 -13.68
CA ILE A 65 0.12 2.69 -14.04
C ILE A 65 -0.05 2.34 -15.52
N ASN A 66 -0.94 1.40 -15.81
CA ASN A 66 -1.24 1.01 -17.19
C ASN A 66 -2.46 1.80 -17.67
N HIS A 67 -2.30 2.55 -18.75
CA HIS A 67 -3.41 3.16 -19.50
C HIS A 67 -3.45 2.56 -20.91
N SER A 68 -4.62 2.58 -21.53
CA SER A 68 -4.94 1.90 -22.81
C SER A 68 -3.95 2.15 -23.96
N SER A 69 -3.17 3.23 -23.92
CA SER A 69 -2.15 3.56 -24.93
C SER A 69 -0.80 4.02 -24.38
N LYS A 70 -0.67 4.23 -23.06
CA LYS A 70 0.53 4.80 -22.43
C LYS A 70 0.74 4.20 -21.05
N ARG A 71 2.00 4.03 -20.66
CA ARG A 71 2.37 3.54 -19.33
C ARG A 71 3.00 4.67 -18.53
N CYS A 72 2.80 4.65 -17.23
CA CYS A 72 3.54 5.51 -16.32
C CYS A 72 4.28 4.66 -15.29
N TYR A 73 5.59 4.88 -15.16
CA TYR A 73 6.41 4.29 -14.10
C TYR A 73 6.66 5.32 -13.02
N ILE A 74 6.42 4.95 -11.77
CA ILE A 74 6.87 5.70 -10.61
C ILE A 74 7.88 4.84 -9.87
N ILE A 75 9.16 5.23 -9.95
CA ILE A 75 10.26 4.59 -9.25
C ILE A 75 10.40 5.29 -7.90
N ILE A 76 10.14 4.55 -6.82
CA ILE A 76 10.17 5.07 -5.45
C ILE A 76 11.43 4.56 -4.77
N ASN A 77 12.33 5.46 -4.42
CA ASN A 77 13.64 5.10 -3.88
C ASN A 77 14.09 6.10 -2.82
N THR A 78 14.24 5.64 -1.57
CA THR A 78 14.75 6.44 -0.44
C THR A 78 16.20 6.07 -0.07
N ASN A 79 16.91 5.31 -0.91
CA ASN A 79 18.26 4.86 -0.62
C ASN A 79 19.29 5.99 -0.74
N ARG A 80 20.27 6.01 0.17
CA ARG A 80 21.39 6.99 0.16
C ARG A 80 22.60 6.54 -0.67
N ASN A 81 22.60 5.29 -1.15
CA ASN A 81 23.70 4.73 -1.93
C ASN A 81 23.58 5.12 -3.40
N HIS A 82 24.60 5.84 -3.89
CA HIS A 82 24.65 6.36 -5.26
C HIS A 82 24.53 5.28 -6.36
N SER A 83 24.95 4.04 -6.08
CA SER A 83 24.81 2.93 -7.04
C SER A 83 23.35 2.48 -7.16
N THR A 84 22.60 2.46 -6.05
CA THR A 84 21.17 2.12 -6.02
C THR A 84 20.33 3.21 -6.69
N ILE A 85 20.67 4.49 -6.43
CA ILE A 85 20.10 5.65 -7.13
C ILE A 85 20.34 5.55 -8.64
N GLY A 86 21.59 5.35 -9.06
CA GLY A 86 21.95 5.20 -10.47
C GLY A 86 21.25 4.02 -11.16
N ALA A 87 21.07 2.90 -10.45
CA ALA A 87 20.30 1.76 -10.95
C ALA A 87 18.79 2.06 -11.08
N GLY A 88 18.24 3.00 -10.29
CA GLY A 88 16.90 3.53 -10.50
C GLY A 88 16.78 4.31 -11.80
N PHE A 89 17.71 5.25 -12.05
CA PHE A 89 17.74 6.00 -13.32
C PHE A 89 17.93 5.09 -14.54
N THR A 90 18.81 4.09 -14.46
CA THR A 90 18.99 3.11 -15.56
C THR A 90 17.68 2.38 -15.88
N LYS A 91 16.90 2.01 -14.86
CA LYS A 91 15.58 1.38 -15.08
C LYS A 91 14.57 2.33 -15.72
N GLY A 92 14.54 3.59 -15.29
CA GLY A 92 13.70 4.61 -15.90
C GLY A 92 14.04 4.83 -17.38
N ILE A 93 15.33 4.93 -17.71
CA ILE A 93 15.81 5.06 -19.09
C ILE A 93 15.38 3.86 -19.94
N GLN A 94 15.64 2.64 -19.47
CA GLN A 94 15.24 1.41 -20.18
C GLN A 94 13.73 1.36 -20.41
N PHE A 95 12.93 1.75 -19.42
CA PHE A 95 11.49 1.82 -19.57
C PHE A 95 11.06 2.83 -20.64
N LEU A 96 11.60 4.04 -20.61
CA LEU A 96 11.26 5.11 -21.56
C LEU A 96 11.67 4.75 -23.00
N GLN A 97 12.83 4.14 -23.18
CA GLN A 97 13.30 3.66 -24.47
C GLN A 97 12.41 2.56 -25.06
N ASN A 98 11.96 1.63 -24.21
CA ASN A 98 11.11 0.51 -24.63
C ASN A 98 9.63 0.90 -24.78
N ASN A 99 9.22 2.05 -24.26
CA ASN A 99 7.82 2.50 -24.29
C ASN A 99 7.74 3.97 -24.74
N PRO A 100 7.94 4.28 -26.03
CA PRO A 100 7.86 5.64 -26.54
C PRO A 100 6.53 6.33 -26.18
N GLY A 101 6.59 7.60 -25.76
CA GLY A 101 5.41 8.38 -25.36
C GLY A 101 4.86 8.05 -23.96
N SER A 102 5.47 7.12 -23.23
CA SER A 102 5.21 6.85 -21.81
C SER A 102 5.93 7.84 -20.90
N SER A 103 5.55 7.88 -19.62
CA SER A 103 6.14 8.79 -18.62
C SER A 103 6.84 8.02 -17.51
N CYS A 104 7.93 8.55 -16.97
CA CYS A 104 8.63 7.95 -15.85
C CYS A 104 8.97 9.02 -14.80
N LEU A 105 8.49 8.82 -13.58
CA LEU A 105 8.76 9.63 -12.42
C LEU A 105 9.72 8.90 -11.47
N TYR A 106 10.79 9.55 -11.07
CA TYR A 106 11.65 9.14 -9.98
C TYR A 106 11.26 9.94 -8.74
N LEU A 107 10.64 9.27 -7.77
CA LEU A 107 10.20 9.86 -6.50
C LEU A 107 11.16 9.46 -5.37
N THR A 108 11.61 10.45 -4.60
CA THR A 108 12.45 10.23 -3.43
C THR A 108 12.15 11.25 -2.34
N ASP A 109 12.47 10.89 -1.11
CA ASP A 109 12.36 11.78 0.06
C ASP A 109 13.36 12.96 -0.08
N PRO A 110 13.00 14.19 0.34
CA PRO A 110 13.90 15.34 0.29
C PRO A 110 15.22 15.13 1.02
N ARG A 111 15.23 14.32 2.09
CA ARG A 111 16.43 14.03 2.89
C ARG A 111 17.38 13.04 2.19
N CYS A 112 16.96 12.48 1.05
CA CYS A 112 17.79 11.57 0.25
C CYS A 112 18.58 12.34 -0.81
N ILE A 113 19.91 12.33 -0.66
CA ILE A 113 20.80 12.98 -1.62
C ILE A 113 20.84 12.17 -2.92
N ILE A 114 20.39 12.77 -4.02
CA ILE A 114 20.38 12.13 -5.36
C ILE A 114 21.54 12.55 -6.27
N THR A 115 22.31 13.55 -5.87
CA THR A 115 23.47 14.04 -6.63
C THR A 115 24.58 14.52 -5.69
N LYS A 116 25.82 14.21 -6.03
CA LYS A 116 27.03 14.79 -5.42
C LYS A 116 28.11 14.95 -6.49
N PRO A 117 29.00 15.95 -6.43
CA PRO A 117 30.03 16.17 -7.45
C PRO A 117 30.89 14.94 -7.73
N LYS A 118 31.22 14.14 -6.70
CA LYS A 118 32.06 12.94 -6.84
C LYS A 118 31.33 11.72 -7.44
N TRP A 119 30.01 11.77 -7.59
CA TRP A 119 29.21 10.64 -8.10
C TRP A 119 29.08 10.68 -9.62
N ILE A 120 30.20 10.76 -10.33
CA ILE A 120 30.27 11.02 -11.78
C ILE A 120 29.32 10.12 -12.58
N GLN A 121 29.39 8.81 -12.40
CA GLN A 121 28.54 7.86 -13.13
C GLN A 121 27.05 7.99 -12.80
N THR A 122 26.71 8.24 -11.53
CA THR A 122 25.31 8.42 -11.11
C THR A 122 24.75 9.72 -11.67
N ASN A 123 25.54 10.79 -11.69
CA ASN A 123 25.15 12.07 -12.26
C ASN A 123 24.96 11.94 -13.79
N GLN A 124 25.86 11.25 -14.50
CA GLN A 124 25.66 10.95 -15.92
C GLN A 124 24.35 10.19 -16.19
N LYS A 125 24.02 9.20 -15.37
CA LYS A 125 22.76 8.46 -15.46
C LYS A 125 21.54 9.34 -15.16
N ARG A 126 21.66 10.27 -14.21
CA ARG A 126 20.62 11.27 -13.90
C ARG A 126 20.36 12.16 -15.12
N GLU A 127 21.41 12.74 -15.71
CA GLU A 127 21.26 13.60 -16.88
C GLU A 127 20.67 12.82 -18.08
N ALA A 128 21.13 11.58 -18.30
CA ALA A 128 20.57 10.73 -19.35
C ALA A 128 19.08 10.39 -19.10
N PHE A 129 18.68 10.20 -17.84
CA PHE A 129 17.27 9.98 -17.47
C PHE A 129 16.41 11.20 -17.76
N LEU A 130 16.87 12.40 -17.40
CA LEU A 130 16.19 13.65 -17.71
C LEU A 130 16.11 13.88 -19.23
N ALA A 131 17.20 13.63 -19.96
CA ALA A 131 17.25 13.75 -21.42
C ALA A 131 16.31 12.76 -22.14
N ALA A 132 16.05 11.59 -21.53
CA ALA A 132 15.08 10.62 -22.03
C ALA A 132 13.61 11.01 -21.76
N GLY A 133 13.35 12.17 -21.12
CA GLY A 133 12.02 12.62 -20.73
C GLY A 133 11.57 12.14 -19.34
N GLY A 134 12.49 11.57 -18.56
CA GLY A 134 12.24 11.22 -17.17
C GLY A 134 12.10 12.45 -16.28
N GLN A 135 11.31 12.33 -15.22
CA GLN A 135 11.07 13.41 -14.26
C GLN A 135 11.54 12.98 -12.87
N ILE A 136 12.08 13.92 -12.10
CA ILE A 136 12.51 13.70 -10.72
C ILE A 136 11.66 14.56 -9.80
N MET A 137 11.06 13.95 -8.79
CA MET A 137 10.32 14.62 -7.74
C MET A 137 11.02 14.38 -6.39
N GLN A 138 11.46 15.47 -5.78
CA GLN A 138 11.87 15.54 -4.38
C GLN A 138 10.90 16.49 -3.68
N PRO A 139 9.83 15.98 -3.06
CA PRO A 139 8.87 16.84 -2.37
C PRO A 139 9.58 17.60 -1.24
N SER A 140 9.13 18.81 -0.91
CA SER A 140 9.54 19.50 0.32
C SER A 140 9.17 18.71 1.57
N GLU A 141 9.67 19.12 2.75
CA GLU A 141 9.36 18.45 4.03
C GLU A 141 7.85 18.39 4.30
N GLY A 142 7.12 19.49 4.08
CA GLY A 142 5.66 19.51 4.19
C GLY A 142 4.98 18.61 3.15
N GLU A 143 5.49 18.57 1.92
CA GLU A 143 4.89 17.71 0.90
C GLU A 143 5.16 16.22 1.15
N ILE A 144 6.34 15.82 1.63
CA ILE A 144 6.62 14.41 1.96
C ILE A 144 5.87 13.97 3.21
N ALA A 145 5.67 14.85 4.19
CA ALA A 145 4.85 14.59 5.37
C ALA A 145 3.42 14.17 4.98
N ARG A 146 2.85 14.69 3.88
CA ARG A 146 1.53 14.28 3.37
C ARG A 146 1.47 12.81 2.94
N PHE A 147 2.57 12.25 2.45
CA PHE A 147 2.65 10.82 2.11
C PHE A 147 2.64 9.97 3.36
N TYR A 148 3.52 10.29 4.31
CA TYR A 148 3.60 9.58 5.59
C TYR A 148 2.30 9.72 6.38
N ALA A 149 1.64 10.88 6.35
CA ALA A 149 0.34 11.11 6.98
C ALA A 149 -0.76 10.25 6.38
N LEU A 150 -0.81 10.11 5.05
CA LEU A 150 -1.78 9.22 4.41
C LEU A 150 -1.50 7.74 4.75
N TYR A 151 -0.23 7.33 4.80
CA TYR A 151 0.14 6.00 5.26
C TYR A 151 -0.25 5.77 6.73
N SER A 152 0.09 6.69 7.62
CA SER A 152 -0.26 6.64 9.05
C SER A 152 -1.76 6.54 9.25
N LEU A 153 -2.53 7.40 8.58
CA LEU A 153 -3.99 7.40 8.64
C LEU A 153 -4.58 6.07 8.15
N PHE A 154 -4.04 5.50 7.07
CA PHE A 154 -4.45 4.19 6.58
C PHE A 154 -4.21 3.09 7.63
N CYS A 155 -3.07 3.12 8.32
CA CYS A 155 -2.76 2.19 9.42
C CYS A 155 -3.73 2.38 10.60
N LYS A 156 -3.95 3.62 11.05
CA LYS A 156 -4.88 3.94 12.14
C LYS A 156 -6.31 3.50 11.84
N ILE A 157 -6.77 3.66 10.59
CA ILE A 157 -8.08 3.15 10.15
C ILE A 157 -8.10 1.62 10.14
N THR A 158 -7.01 0.97 9.71
CA THR A 158 -6.87 -0.50 9.77
C THR A 158 -6.96 -1.01 11.21
N GLU A 159 -6.36 -0.28 12.16
CA GLU A 159 -6.31 -0.61 13.58
C GLU A 159 -7.60 -0.23 14.34
N GLY A 160 -8.48 0.57 13.71
CA GLY A 160 -9.74 1.02 14.31
C GLY A 160 -9.60 2.24 15.23
N ASP A 161 -8.46 2.94 15.17
CA ASP A 161 -8.12 4.08 16.02
C ASP A 161 -8.92 5.35 15.66
N ILE A 162 -9.36 5.45 14.40
CA ILE A 162 -10.19 6.57 13.94
C ILE A 162 -11.66 6.16 14.06
N GLN A 163 -12.37 6.80 14.98
CA GLN A 163 -13.78 6.55 15.24
C GLN A 163 -14.65 7.73 14.82
N ILE A 164 -15.91 7.43 14.51
CA ILE A 164 -16.94 8.40 14.23
C ILE A 164 -18.17 8.13 15.08
N GLU A 165 -18.72 9.21 15.63
CA GLU A 165 -20.02 9.19 16.28
C GLU A 165 -21.12 9.26 15.22
N THR A 166 -22.10 8.37 15.34
CA THR A 166 -23.27 8.31 14.48
C THR A 166 -24.53 8.29 15.33
N LYS A 167 -25.71 8.44 14.71
CA LYS A 167 -26.99 8.29 15.42
C LYS A 167 -27.15 6.90 16.07
N GLN A 168 -26.42 5.90 15.58
CA GLN A 168 -26.41 4.53 16.06
C GLN A 168 -25.30 4.25 17.08
N GLY A 169 -24.53 5.27 17.48
CA GLY A 169 -23.40 5.14 18.39
C GLY A 169 -22.05 5.33 17.69
N ILE A 170 -20.96 4.98 18.39
CA ILE A 170 -19.59 5.16 17.93
C ILE A 170 -19.14 3.91 17.15
N ARG A 171 -18.53 4.11 15.99
CA ARG A 171 -17.93 3.03 15.20
C ARG A 171 -16.62 3.47 14.54
N PRO A 172 -15.73 2.55 14.14
CA PRO A 172 -14.56 2.89 13.36
C PRO A 172 -14.93 3.44 11.96
N ILE A 173 -14.07 4.31 11.43
CA ILE A 173 -14.05 4.69 10.02
C ILE A 173 -13.60 3.50 9.17
N THR A 174 -14.16 3.38 7.98
CA THR A 174 -13.87 2.30 7.03
C THR A 174 -12.88 2.73 5.95
N HIS A 175 -12.25 1.76 5.28
CA HIS A 175 -11.39 2.04 4.13
C HIS A 175 -12.14 2.64 2.94
N ASP A 176 -13.42 2.29 2.76
CA ASP A 176 -14.25 2.88 1.69
C ASP A 176 -14.52 4.36 1.94
N GLU A 177 -14.72 4.76 3.19
CA GLU A 177 -14.87 6.17 3.58
C GLU A 177 -13.57 6.95 3.37
N LEU A 178 -12.41 6.38 3.76
CA LEU A 178 -11.11 6.96 3.43
C LEU A 178 -10.92 7.11 1.92
N SER A 179 -11.24 6.06 1.16
CA SER A 179 -11.11 6.02 -0.29
C SER A 179 -11.99 7.06 -0.97
N ALA A 180 -13.23 7.23 -0.51
CA ALA A 180 -14.14 8.27 -0.98
C ALA A 180 -13.57 9.68 -0.71
N TYR A 181 -13.06 9.93 0.50
CA TYR A 181 -12.45 11.20 0.87
C TYR A 181 -11.19 11.52 0.03
N VAL A 182 -10.25 10.58 -0.07
CA VAL A 182 -8.98 10.75 -0.84
C VAL A 182 -9.24 10.85 -2.35
N GLY A 183 -10.30 10.19 -2.83
CA GLY A 183 -10.76 10.24 -4.22
C GLY A 183 -11.38 11.58 -4.61
N ASN A 184 -11.92 12.34 -3.64
CA ASN A 184 -12.50 13.66 -3.87
C ASN A 184 -11.38 14.70 -4.11
N LYS A 185 -11.27 15.18 -5.35
CA LYS A 185 -10.21 16.12 -5.76
C LYS A 185 -10.34 17.51 -5.14
N GLU A 186 -11.53 17.91 -4.70
CA GLU A 186 -11.78 19.19 -4.03
C GLU A 186 -11.41 19.10 -2.54
N ALA A 187 -11.64 17.94 -1.91
CA ALA A 187 -11.37 17.73 -0.49
C ALA A 187 -9.93 17.28 -0.21
N PHE A 188 -9.33 16.46 -1.07
CA PHE A 188 -7.99 15.93 -0.90
C PHE A 188 -7.03 16.43 -1.99
N PRO A 189 -6.02 17.24 -1.64
CA PRO A 189 -5.09 17.77 -2.62
C PRO A 189 -4.22 16.67 -3.26
N SER A 190 -3.80 16.87 -4.51
CA SER A 190 -2.97 15.88 -5.23
C SER A 190 -1.65 15.62 -4.50
N LEU A 191 -1.24 14.35 -4.37
CA LEU A 191 0.09 13.96 -3.87
C LEU A 191 1.17 14.03 -4.94
N ILE A 192 0.79 13.84 -6.21
CA ILE A 192 1.71 13.93 -7.36
C ILE A 192 1.14 14.98 -8.32
N PRO A 193 1.72 16.19 -8.39
CA PRO A 193 1.25 17.24 -9.29
C PRO A 193 1.48 16.89 -10.77
N VAL A 194 2.37 15.92 -11.04
CA VAL A 194 2.90 15.61 -12.37
C VAL A 194 2.20 14.43 -13.05
N ILE A 195 1.13 13.84 -12.48
CA ILE A 195 0.33 12.89 -13.27
C ILE A 195 -0.52 13.74 -14.23
N PRO A 196 -0.29 13.70 -15.56
CA PRO A 196 -1.00 14.58 -16.49
C PRO A 196 -2.51 14.52 -16.26
N ALA A 197 -3.14 15.69 -16.13
CA ALA A 197 -4.58 15.79 -15.89
C ALA A 197 -5.45 15.27 -17.05
N GLU A 198 -4.83 14.93 -18.19
CA GLU A 198 -5.47 14.31 -19.35
C GLU A 198 -5.38 12.78 -19.31
N PHE A 199 -5.94 12.18 -18.25
CA PHE A 199 -6.39 10.78 -18.28
C PHE A 199 -7.92 10.77 -18.26
N PRO A 200 -8.60 11.03 -19.39
CA PRO A 200 -10.03 10.80 -19.49
C PRO A 200 -10.25 9.31 -19.73
N GLY A 201 -10.88 8.62 -18.78
CA GLY A 201 -11.18 7.20 -18.97
C GLY A 201 -12.15 6.66 -17.95
N LYS A 202 -13.42 6.56 -18.36
CA LYS A 202 -14.39 5.66 -17.73
C LYS A 202 -13.79 4.26 -17.68
N VAL A 203 -13.92 3.60 -16.53
CA VAL A 203 -13.68 2.17 -16.39
C VAL A 203 -14.72 1.44 -17.26
N SER A 204 -14.26 0.67 -18.24
CA SER A 204 -15.06 -0.45 -18.74
C SER A 204 -15.07 -1.51 -17.66
N THR A 205 -16.24 -1.72 -17.06
CA THR A 205 -16.54 -2.86 -16.19
C THR A 205 -16.58 -4.14 -17.00
N GLU A 206 -15.43 -4.65 -17.41
CA GLU A 206 -15.30 -6.04 -17.86
C GLU A 206 -14.00 -6.61 -17.27
N ILE A 207 -14.15 -7.26 -16.11
CA ILE A 207 -13.22 -8.26 -15.63
C ILE A 207 -13.35 -9.43 -16.63
N PRO A 208 -12.26 -9.96 -17.22
CA PRO A 208 -12.34 -11.18 -18.00
C PRO A 208 -12.87 -12.30 -17.11
N LEU A 209 -14.12 -12.69 -17.35
CA LEU A 209 -14.71 -13.90 -16.80
C LEU A 209 -14.00 -15.07 -17.48
N GLU A 210 -13.02 -15.66 -16.79
CA GLU A 210 -12.63 -17.03 -17.09
C GLU A 210 -13.86 -17.92 -16.87
N GLU A 211 -14.22 -18.65 -17.93
CA GLU A 211 -15.34 -19.57 -18.00
C GLU A 211 -15.28 -20.57 -16.83
N ARG A 212 -16.19 -20.40 -15.86
CA ARG A 212 -16.50 -21.46 -14.90
C ARG A 212 -17.65 -22.29 -15.45
N HIS A 213 -17.29 -23.48 -15.91
CA HIS A 213 -18.22 -24.57 -16.16
C HIS A 213 -19.10 -24.85 -14.92
N GLU A 214 -20.36 -25.15 -15.22
CA GLU A 214 -21.48 -25.42 -14.34
C GLU A 214 -21.30 -26.59 -13.35
N LYS A 215 -22.03 -26.44 -12.22
CA LYS A 215 -22.62 -27.42 -11.27
C LYS A 215 -21.67 -28.22 -10.36
N ASP A 216 -21.79 -28.00 -9.03
CA ASP A 216 -22.31 -29.03 -8.11
C ASP A 216 -22.49 -28.54 -6.64
N ASP A 217 -23.36 -29.27 -5.94
CA ASP A 217 -23.93 -29.19 -4.58
C ASP A 217 -23.05 -28.69 -3.38
N PRO A 218 -23.69 -28.21 -2.28
CA PRO A 218 -23.01 -27.72 -1.09
C PRO A 218 -22.60 -28.88 -0.19
N LYS A 219 -21.40 -29.42 -0.42
CA LYS A 219 -20.68 -30.19 0.61
C LYS A 219 -19.43 -29.42 1.01
N LYS A 220 -19.29 -29.19 2.33
CA LYS A 220 -18.08 -28.66 2.99
C LYS A 220 -16.84 -29.24 2.31
N ARG A 221 -16.19 -28.44 1.46
CA ARG A 221 -14.85 -28.77 0.96
C ARG A 221 -13.93 -28.62 2.15
N GLU A 222 -13.30 -29.73 2.55
CA GLU A 222 -12.12 -29.67 3.40
C GLU A 222 -11.10 -28.79 2.67
N LEU A 223 -10.84 -27.61 3.23
CA LEU A 223 -9.86 -26.68 2.70
C LEU A 223 -8.47 -27.30 2.91
N SER A 224 -7.74 -27.53 1.82
CA SER A 224 -6.37 -28.04 1.91
C SER A 224 -5.50 -27.07 2.73
N ASP A 225 -4.59 -27.61 3.54
CA ASP A 225 -3.69 -26.86 4.42
C ASP A 225 -2.91 -25.75 3.66
N GLY A 226 -2.50 -26.05 2.42
CA GLY A 226 -1.86 -25.10 1.51
C GLY A 226 -2.70 -23.89 1.11
N ALA A 227 -4.01 -24.05 0.98
CA ALA A 227 -4.92 -22.97 0.63
C ALA A 227 -5.10 -22.00 1.81
N VAL A 228 -5.22 -22.55 3.03
CA VAL A 228 -5.28 -21.75 4.27
C VAL A 228 -3.98 -20.98 4.46
N HIS A 229 -2.83 -21.65 4.33
CA HIS A 229 -1.53 -21.00 4.45
C HIS A 229 -1.35 -19.84 3.46
N THR A 230 -1.68 -20.08 2.19
CA THR A 230 -1.56 -19.04 1.15
C THR A 230 -2.43 -17.84 1.46
N ALA A 231 -3.67 -18.05 1.91
CA ALA A 231 -4.57 -16.96 2.25
C ALA A 231 -4.12 -16.18 3.49
N VAL A 232 -3.73 -16.88 4.56
CA VAL A 232 -3.19 -16.25 5.78
C VAL A 232 -1.94 -15.42 5.45
N CYS A 233 -1.03 -15.97 4.65
CA CYS A 233 0.18 -15.26 4.21
C CYS A 233 -0.16 -14.04 3.35
N ASN A 234 -1.05 -14.16 2.37
CA ASN A 234 -1.46 -13.02 1.55
C ASN A 234 -2.02 -11.88 2.39
N ILE A 235 -2.84 -12.21 3.39
CA ILE A 235 -3.41 -11.21 4.30
C ILE A 235 -2.31 -10.62 5.17
N LEU A 236 -1.52 -11.44 5.89
CA LEU A 236 -0.51 -10.94 6.83
C LEU A 236 0.62 -10.19 6.13
N TYR A 237 1.14 -10.66 4.99
CA TYR A 237 2.21 -9.96 4.26
C TYR A 237 1.77 -8.64 3.63
N SER A 238 0.46 -8.39 3.54
CA SER A 238 -0.08 -7.08 3.18
C SER A 238 -0.15 -6.10 4.36
N ARG A 239 0.06 -6.56 5.60
CA ARG A 239 0.01 -5.76 6.82
C ARG A 239 1.41 -5.34 7.30
N PRO A 240 1.54 -4.17 7.96
CA PRO A 240 2.75 -3.79 8.68
C PRO A 240 3.19 -4.86 9.68
N MET A 241 4.50 -5.14 9.76
CA MET A 241 5.10 -6.18 10.63
C MET A 241 4.54 -7.60 10.45
N HIS A 242 3.73 -7.83 9.42
CA HIS A 242 3.07 -9.10 9.14
C HIS A 242 2.23 -9.64 10.29
N ILE A 243 1.65 -8.74 11.09
CA ILE A 243 0.87 -9.05 12.28
C ILE A 243 -0.58 -8.60 12.12
N MET A 244 -1.51 -9.38 12.67
CA MET A 244 -2.93 -9.04 12.70
C MET A 244 -3.61 -9.68 13.90
N ARG A 245 -4.66 -9.07 14.45
CA ARG A 245 -5.51 -9.73 15.46
C ARG A 245 -6.25 -10.90 14.83
N ALA A 246 -6.36 -12.01 15.57
CA ALA A 246 -6.90 -13.26 15.08
C ALA A 246 -8.39 -13.16 14.69
N ASP A 247 -9.18 -12.35 15.40
CA ASP A 247 -10.59 -12.08 15.06
C ASP A 247 -10.73 -11.37 13.71
N ILE A 248 -9.91 -10.34 13.45
CA ILE A 248 -9.94 -9.61 12.17
C ILE A 248 -9.37 -10.49 11.03
N LEU A 249 -8.37 -11.31 11.32
CA LEU A 249 -7.82 -12.26 10.35
C LEU A 249 -8.86 -13.32 9.95
N VAL A 250 -9.65 -13.82 10.91
CA VAL A 250 -10.79 -14.70 10.62
C VAL A 250 -11.80 -14.03 9.70
N GLN A 251 -12.19 -12.78 10.00
CA GLN A 251 -13.13 -12.06 9.14
C GLN A 251 -12.57 -11.90 7.72
N SER A 252 -11.28 -11.54 7.61
CA SER A 252 -10.61 -11.40 6.32
C SER A 252 -10.53 -12.72 5.54
N LEU A 253 -10.37 -13.86 6.23
CA LEU A 253 -10.40 -15.19 5.59
C LEU A 253 -11.80 -15.54 5.09
N GLN A 254 -12.84 -15.23 5.87
CA GLN A 254 -14.24 -15.44 5.48
C GLN A 254 -14.63 -14.60 4.27
N ASP A 255 -14.20 -13.34 4.22
CA ASP A 255 -14.40 -12.45 3.08
C ASP A 255 -13.70 -12.98 1.80
N ASN A 256 -12.64 -13.79 1.96
CA ASN A 256 -11.93 -14.49 0.89
C ASN A 256 -12.45 -15.92 0.64
N GLY A 257 -13.61 -16.28 1.18
CA GLY A 257 -14.28 -17.56 0.95
C GLY A 257 -13.71 -18.74 1.76
N ILE A 258 -12.88 -18.47 2.78
CA ILE A 258 -12.34 -19.48 3.70
C ILE A 258 -13.15 -19.42 5.00
N SER A 259 -14.04 -20.38 5.18
CA SER A 259 -14.78 -20.56 6.43
C SER A 259 -13.87 -21.14 7.50
N MET A 260 -13.40 -20.29 8.41
CA MET A 260 -12.60 -20.66 9.57
C MET A 260 -13.08 -19.86 10.78
N THR A 261 -13.15 -20.51 11.94
CA THR A 261 -13.47 -19.88 13.23
C THR A 261 -12.20 -19.38 13.92
N TYR A 262 -12.37 -18.56 14.96
CA TYR A 262 -11.25 -18.07 15.78
C TYR A 262 -10.42 -19.20 16.36
N ASP A 263 -11.06 -20.19 16.99
CA ASP A 263 -10.36 -21.31 17.62
C ASP A 263 -9.65 -22.19 16.59
N GLU A 264 -10.29 -22.43 15.44
CA GLU A 264 -9.67 -23.18 14.34
C GLU A 264 -8.43 -22.48 13.79
N LEU A 265 -8.46 -21.15 13.63
CA LEU A 265 -7.31 -20.39 13.19
C LEU A 265 -6.16 -20.45 14.21
N ILE A 266 -6.46 -20.32 15.51
CA ILE A 266 -5.47 -20.41 16.58
C ILE A 266 -4.83 -21.81 16.62
N ILE A 267 -5.64 -22.87 16.54
CA ILE A 267 -5.16 -24.25 16.49
C ILE A 267 -4.30 -24.47 15.23
N TRP A 268 -4.77 -23.98 14.08
CA TRP A 268 -4.08 -24.15 12.80
C TRP A 268 -2.72 -23.43 12.79
N CYS A 269 -2.66 -22.17 13.21
CA CYS A 269 -1.39 -21.46 13.34
C CYS A 269 -0.46 -22.09 14.39
N GLY A 270 -1.03 -22.65 15.48
CA GLY A 270 -0.27 -23.38 16.50
C GLY A 270 0.39 -24.67 15.98
N LYS A 271 -0.21 -25.33 14.98
CA LYS A 271 0.41 -26.45 14.26
C LYS A 271 1.53 -26.04 13.31
N HIS A 272 1.66 -24.74 13.02
CA HIS A 272 2.64 -24.17 12.07
C HIS A 272 3.60 -23.16 12.72
N PRO A 273 4.31 -23.52 13.81
CA PRO A 273 5.13 -22.57 14.58
C PRO A 273 6.37 -22.06 13.82
N ALA A 274 6.78 -22.74 12.74
CA ALA A 274 7.85 -22.29 11.86
C ALA A 274 7.45 -21.08 10.99
N ALA A 275 6.15 -20.94 10.71
CA ALA A 275 5.60 -19.89 9.85
C ALA A 275 4.86 -18.80 10.63
N TYR A 276 4.26 -19.15 11.78
CA TYR A 276 3.43 -18.22 12.57
C TYR A 276 3.79 -18.24 14.04
N LYS A 277 3.67 -17.08 14.67
CA LYS A 277 3.72 -16.95 16.13
C LYS A 277 2.42 -16.32 16.62
N ILE A 278 1.89 -16.86 17.71
CA ILE A 278 0.67 -16.37 18.36
C ILE A 278 1.10 -15.56 19.59
N LEU A 279 0.64 -14.32 19.67
CA LEU A 279 0.94 -13.38 20.76
C LEU A 279 -0.36 -13.06 21.51
N PRO A 280 -0.53 -13.46 22.77
CA PRO A 280 -1.67 -13.05 23.56
C PRO A 280 -1.63 -11.55 23.83
N ASN A 281 -2.77 -10.88 23.79
CA ASN A 281 -2.94 -9.46 24.11
C ASN A 281 -4.25 -9.22 24.91
N GLN A 282 -4.49 -8.01 25.38
CA GLN A 282 -5.67 -7.68 26.21
C GLN A 282 -7.01 -7.85 25.49
N GLN A 283 -7.02 -7.94 24.16
CA GLN A 283 -8.21 -8.05 23.31
C GLN A 283 -8.29 -9.43 22.61
N GLY A 284 -7.50 -10.42 23.02
CA GLY A 284 -7.45 -11.76 22.41
C GLY A 284 -6.03 -12.18 22.03
N SER A 285 -5.82 -12.56 20.77
CA SER A 285 -4.52 -12.97 20.25
C SER A 285 -4.19 -12.30 18.92
N SER A 286 -2.93 -11.97 18.71
CA SER A 286 -2.39 -11.54 17.43
C SER A 286 -1.56 -12.65 16.79
N ILE A 287 -1.67 -12.79 15.48
CA ILE A 287 -0.91 -13.74 14.68
C ILE A 287 0.11 -12.95 13.86
N ILE A 288 1.38 -13.32 13.99
CA ILE A 288 2.47 -12.75 13.19
C ILE A 288 3.07 -13.82 12.27
N ALA A 289 3.23 -13.49 10.99
CA ALA A 289 3.98 -14.32 10.04
C ALA A 289 5.49 -14.05 10.21
N THR A 290 6.27 -15.10 10.47
CA THR A 290 7.69 -14.98 10.85
C THR A 290 8.66 -15.14 9.67
N GLY A 291 8.14 -15.42 8.47
CA GLY A 291 8.93 -15.48 7.23
C GLY A 291 9.97 -16.60 7.15
N LYS A 292 9.88 -17.64 8.01
CA LYS A 292 10.95 -18.63 8.20
C LYS A 292 10.59 -20.10 7.95
N GLY A 293 9.55 -20.44 7.19
CA GLY A 293 9.40 -21.85 6.77
C GLY A 293 8.40 -22.09 5.63
N PRO A 294 8.68 -23.03 4.71
CA PRO A 294 7.64 -23.65 3.90
C PRO A 294 6.67 -24.43 4.79
N ILE A 295 5.46 -24.68 4.27
CA ILE A 295 4.46 -25.58 4.84
C ILE A 295 5.12 -26.94 5.06
N CYS A 296 4.96 -27.53 6.24
CA CYS A 296 5.38 -28.91 6.46
C CYS A 296 4.75 -29.77 5.35
N SER A 297 5.57 -30.43 4.53
CA SER A 297 5.08 -31.46 3.63
C SER A 297 4.44 -32.55 4.49
N ASP A 298 3.17 -32.83 4.23
CA ASP A 298 2.40 -33.89 4.88
C ASP A 298 3.27 -35.16 4.99
N SER A 299 3.50 -35.59 6.23
CA SER A 299 3.97 -36.94 6.50
C SER A 299 2.75 -37.86 6.36
N SER A 300 2.92 -38.91 5.58
CA SER A 300 1.94 -39.97 5.29
C SER A 300 1.19 -40.51 6.51
#